data_AF-A0A1R3R734-F1
#
_entry.id   AF-A0A1R3R734-F1
#
_cell.length_a   1.000
_cell.length_b   1.000
_cell.length_c   1.000
_cell.angle_alpha   90.00
_cell.angle_beta   90.00
_cell.angle_gamma   90.00
#
_symmetry.space_group_name_H-M   'P 1'
#
loop_
_entity.id
_entity.type
_entity.pdbx_description
1 polymer ?
#
loop_
_entity_poly.entity_id
_entity_poly.type
_entity_poly.pdbx_seq_one_letter_code
_entity_poly.pdbx_strand_id
1 'polypeptide(L)'
;MWDSLSSPPEGLIGGYQGGSIVIKILMAVFSAIALYNAVELVILIFLTFTRYSGLYFWTMLLSDVLGVIPHAIGYLLEFFAIGPVWFAVTLSTVGFYFMVPGQSIVLYSRLHLVVQSQTLLRRVLYLIIFDTIILLIPTTILTYSTIYIGTIPIIKGYNVMERMQLAWFCAQEIFISIIYISETLKILRLRPEKDPERHKTMYELIAINFVIILLDVALLVLEYVGLYTLQTTLKAAVYSVKLKLEFGVLRKLVSLVNTRHSDSSSSDQEDFPTFVDPDQITGDVTHAAPANSRRQSRYPWTAISMDSLVLSERRSQHVTSSEIPRSP
;
A
#
# COMPACT_ATOMS: atom_id res chain seq x y z
N MET A 1 -42.11 2.49 -2.14
CA MET A 1 -41.01 1.54 -1.85
C MET A 1 -41.03 0.33 -2.79
N TRP A 2 -42.20 -0.23 -3.12
CA TRP A 2 -42.34 -1.35 -4.07
C TRP A 2 -42.20 -0.96 -5.55
N ASP A 3 -42.58 0.27 -5.93
CA ASP A 3 -42.45 0.75 -7.32
C ASP A 3 -41.01 0.99 -7.78
N SER A 4 -40.07 1.18 -6.84
CA SER A 4 -38.63 1.35 -7.14
C SER A 4 -37.93 0.04 -7.52
N LEU A 5 -38.57 -1.12 -7.31
CA LEU A 5 -38.01 -2.44 -7.63
C LEU A 5 -38.39 -2.93 -9.03
N SER A 6 -39.40 -2.32 -9.66
CA SER A 6 -39.95 -2.71 -10.97
C SER A 6 -39.48 -1.83 -12.12
N SER A 7 -38.93 -0.65 -11.85
CA SER A 7 -38.36 0.23 -12.87
C SER A 7 -36.88 -0.11 -13.12
N PRO A 8 -36.43 -0.18 -14.39
CA PRO A 8 -35.00 -0.25 -14.69
C PRO A 8 -34.29 0.98 -14.11
N PRO A 9 -33.07 0.84 -13.54
CA PRO A 9 -32.31 1.97 -13.05
C PRO A 9 -32.15 3.03 -14.14
N GLU A 10 -32.46 4.29 -13.83
CA GLU A 10 -32.31 5.39 -14.77
C GLU A 10 -30.85 5.51 -15.23
N GLY A 11 -30.61 5.32 -16.53
CA GLY A 11 -29.29 5.39 -17.15
C GLY A 11 -28.69 4.05 -17.57
N LEU A 12 -29.19 2.90 -17.07
CA LEU A 12 -28.69 1.57 -17.42
C LEU A 12 -29.20 1.07 -18.79
N ILE A 13 -30.34 1.60 -19.26
CA ILE A 13 -30.93 1.27 -20.56
C ILE A 13 -31.13 2.56 -21.35
N GLY A 14 -30.30 2.80 -22.37
CA GLY A 14 -30.49 3.90 -23.33
C GLY A 14 -29.99 5.28 -22.88
N GLY A 15 -29.15 5.37 -21.85
CA GLY A 15 -28.61 6.62 -21.32
C GLY A 15 -29.61 7.39 -20.45
N TYR A 16 -29.15 8.44 -19.77
CA TYR A 16 -30.01 9.22 -18.88
C TYR A 16 -30.92 10.17 -19.65
N GLN A 17 -32.20 9.82 -19.72
CA GLN A 17 -33.26 10.63 -20.34
C GLN A 17 -33.89 11.64 -19.37
N GLY A 18 -33.42 11.73 -18.12
CA GLY A 18 -33.93 12.71 -17.17
C GLY A 18 -33.60 14.15 -17.56
N GLY A 19 -34.59 15.04 -17.42
CA GLY A 19 -34.47 16.46 -17.77
C GLY A 19 -33.66 17.31 -16.77
N SER A 20 -33.09 16.72 -15.72
CA SER A 20 -32.34 17.47 -14.70
C SER A 20 -30.90 17.70 -15.15
N ILE A 21 -30.61 18.91 -15.63
CA ILE A 21 -29.25 19.35 -15.94
C ILE A 21 -28.30 19.23 -14.73
N VAL A 22 -28.86 19.32 -13.50
CA VAL A 22 -28.11 19.21 -12.25
C VAL A 22 -27.49 17.83 -12.11
N ILE A 23 -28.22 16.76 -12.41
CA ILE A 23 -27.70 15.38 -12.30
C ILE A 23 -26.58 15.16 -13.33
N LYS A 24 -26.75 15.65 -14.56
CA LYS A 24 -25.71 15.61 -15.60
C LYS A 24 -24.43 16.32 -15.16
N ILE A 25 -24.55 17.51 -14.58
CA ILE A 25 -23.40 18.28 -14.07
C ILE A 25 -22.72 17.54 -12.92
N LEU A 26 -23.49 17.06 -11.93
CA LEU A 26 -22.93 16.35 -10.77
C LEU A 26 -22.14 15.10 -11.19
N MET A 27 -22.68 14.34 -12.14
CA MET A 27 -21.99 13.17 -12.68
C MET A 27 -20.69 13.52 -13.40
N ALA A 28 -20.72 14.53 -14.27
CA ALA A 28 -19.51 14.99 -14.95
C ALA A 28 -18.45 15.46 -13.95
N VAL A 29 -18.87 16.19 -12.90
CA VAL A 29 -17.98 16.66 -11.83
C VAL A 29 -17.40 15.50 -11.03
N PHE A 30 -18.21 14.54 -10.58
CA PHE A 30 -17.71 13.40 -9.82
C PHE A 30 -16.78 12.49 -10.64
N SER A 31 -17.11 12.23 -11.90
CA SER A 31 -16.21 11.48 -12.78
C SER A 31 -14.93 12.24 -13.07
N ALA A 32 -14.98 13.57 -13.25
CA ALA A 32 -13.77 14.39 -13.41
C ALA A 32 -12.89 14.37 -12.15
N ILE A 33 -13.49 14.46 -10.96
CA ILE A 33 -12.76 14.32 -9.68
C ILE A 33 -12.13 12.94 -9.57
N ALA A 34 -12.87 11.87 -9.89
CA ALA A 34 -12.36 10.50 -9.85
C ALA A 34 -11.14 10.32 -10.76
N LEU A 35 -11.23 10.79 -12.00
CA LEU A 35 -10.15 10.70 -12.99
C LEU A 35 -8.95 11.58 -12.63
N TYR A 36 -9.18 12.80 -12.15
CA TYR A 36 -8.12 13.69 -11.67
C TYR A 36 -7.35 13.04 -10.53
N ASN A 37 -8.07 12.54 -9.51
CA ASN A 37 -7.47 11.87 -8.36
C ASN A 37 -6.71 10.62 -8.76
N ALA A 38 -7.24 9.82 -9.69
CA ALA A 38 -6.56 8.63 -10.21
C ALA A 38 -5.26 9.00 -10.94
N VAL A 39 -5.29 9.97 -11.86
CA VAL A 39 -4.08 10.41 -12.56
C VAL A 39 -3.03 10.96 -11.59
N GLU A 40 -3.44 11.81 -10.64
CA GLU A 40 -2.57 12.32 -9.60
C GLU A 40 -1.97 11.18 -8.77
N LEU A 41 -2.79 10.19 -8.37
CA LEU A 41 -2.35 9.06 -7.58
C LEU A 41 -1.37 8.17 -8.35
N VAL A 42 -1.60 7.89 -9.63
CA VAL A 42 -0.66 7.18 -10.49
C VAL A 42 0.70 7.88 -10.50
N ILE A 43 0.73 9.20 -10.72
CA ILE A 43 1.96 9.98 -10.69
C ILE A 43 2.64 9.87 -9.33
N LEU A 44 1.88 10.04 -8.24
CA LEU A 44 2.40 9.96 -6.88
C LEU A 44 2.97 8.56 -6.55
N ILE A 45 2.32 7.49 -7.02
CA ILE A 45 2.80 6.10 -6.87
C ILE A 45 4.17 5.97 -7.52
N PHE A 46 4.32 6.35 -8.78
CA PHE A 46 5.60 6.23 -9.50
C PHE A 46 6.71 7.11 -8.91
N LEU A 47 6.37 8.28 -8.37
CA LEU A 47 7.34 9.18 -7.71
C LEU A 47 7.79 8.69 -6.33
N THR A 48 7.03 7.81 -5.68
CA THR A 48 7.30 7.40 -4.28
C THR A 48 7.92 6.04 -4.17
N PHE A 49 7.46 5.09 -4.98
CA PHE A 49 7.95 3.73 -4.92
C PHE A 49 9.25 3.60 -5.72
N THR A 50 10.35 3.37 -5.01
CA THR A 50 11.66 3.06 -5.60
C THR A 50 11.79 1.58 -5.97
N ARG A 51 10.91 0.71 -5.46
CA ARG A 51 10.88 -0.73 -5.73
C ARG A 51 9.45 -1.19 -6.07
N TYR A 52 9.26 -1.62 -7.32
CA TYR A 52 7.96 -2.00 -7.91
C TYR A 52 7.52 -3.45 -7.64
N SER A 53 8.09 -4.13 -6.64
CA SER A 53 7.83 -5.56 -6.39
C SER A 53 6.87 -5.85 -5.23
N GLY A 54 6.41 -4.82 -4.50
CA GLY A 54 5.54 -5.01 -3.35
C GLY A 54 4.11 -5.34 -3.76
N LEU A 55 3.45 -6.26 -3.03
CA LEU A 55 2.03 -6.57 -3.24
C LEU A 55 1.17 -5.30 -3.14
N TYR A 56 1.48 -4.42 -2.18
CA TYR A 56 0.82 -3.11 -2.05
C TYR A 56 0.90 -2.26 -3.31
N PHE A 57 2.08 -2.19 -3.94
CA PHE A 57 2.29 -1.38 -5.14
C PHE A 57 1.39 -1.87 -6.27
N TRP A 58 1.41 -3.19 -6.52
CA TRP A 58 0.59 -3.79 -7.57
C TRP A 58 -0.89 -3.66 -7.29
N THR A 59 -1.34 -3.92 -6.05
CA THR A 59 -2.78 -3.86 -5.74
C THR A 59 -3.31 -2.44 -5.81
N MET A 60 -2.57 -1.46 -5.30
CA MET A 60 -2.93 -0.05 -5.39
C MET A 60 -2.94 0.45 -6.84
N LEU A 61 -1.89 0.17 -7.62
CA LEU A 61 -1.79 0.58 -9.02
C LEU A 61 -2.90 -0.07 -9.87
N LEU A 62 -3.14 -1.36 -9.67
CA LEU A 62 -4.15 -2.10 -10.44
C LEU A 62 -5.57 -1.65 -10.09
N SER A 63 -5.85 -1.40 -8.81
CA SER A 63 -7.14 -0.84 -8.38
C SER A 63 -7.41 0.55 -8.92
N ASP A 64 -6.37 1.37 -9.10
CA ASP A 64 -6.54 2.71 -9.65
C ASP A 64 -6.66 2.68 -11.19
N VAL A 65 -5.67 2.07 -11.86
CA VAL A 65 -5.53 2.07 -13.32
C VAL A 65 -6.54 1.16 -14.02
N LEU A 66 -6.76 -0.05 -13.48
CA LEU A 66 -7.75 -0.98 -14.05
C LEU A 66 -9.09 -0.94 -13.32
N GLY A 67 -9.18 -0.26 -12.17
CA GLY A 67 -10.41 -0.15 -11.40
C GLY A 67 -11.12 1.18 -11.58
N VAL A 68 -10.61 2.22 -10.91
CA VAL A 68 -11.25 3.56 -10.88
C VAL A 68 -11.37 4.17 -12.28
N ILE A 69 -10.30 4.15 -13.07
CA ILE A 69 -10.29 4.80 -14.40
C ILE A 69 -11.31 4.13 -15.36
N PRO A 70 -11.29 2.81 -15.59
CA PRO A 70 -12.25 2.17 -16.50
C PRO A 70 -13.67 2.25 -15.97
N HIS A 71 -13.87 2.20 -14.65
CA HIS A 71 -15.19 2.36 -14.06
C HIS A 71 -15.76 3.77 -14.33
N ALA A 72 -14.99 4.83 -14.08
CA ALA A 72 -15.42 6.20 -14.33
C ALA A 72 -15.69 6.46 -15.82
N ILE A 73 -14.80 5.98 -16.71
CA ILE A 73 -14.96 6.15 -18.16
C ILE A 73 -16.14 5.32 -18.69
N GLY A 74 -16.27 4.06 -18.28
CA GLY A 74 -17.35 3.18 -18.71
C GLY A 74 -18.73 3.75 -18.39
N TYR A 75 -18.94 4.24 -17.17
CA TYR A 75 -20.19 4.90 -16.80
C TYR A 75 -20.41 6.24 -17.50
N LEU A 76 -19.36 7.02 -17.80
CA LEU A 76 -19.50 8.21 -18.64
C LEU A 76 -19.99 7.86 -20.05
N LEU A 77 -19.39 6.82 -20.67
CA LEU A 77 -19.79 6.36 -22.00
C LEU A 77 -21.25 5.87 -22.02
N GLU A 78 -21.63 5.08 -21.01
CA GLU A 78 -23.00 4.58 -20.85
C GLU A 78 -24.00 5.73 -20.67
N PHE A 79 -23.67 6.69 -19.81
CA PHE A 79 -24.53 7.82 -19.51
C PHE A 79 -24.76 8.75 -20.70
N PHE A 80 -23.70 9.11 -21.42
CA PHE A 80 -23.78 9.96 -22.60
C PHE A 80 -24.16 9.18 -23.87
N ALA A 81 -24.39 7.87 -23.77
CA ALA A 81 -24.65 6.97 -24.89
C ALA A 81 -23.57 7.09 -26.00
N ILE A 82 -22.31 7.26 -25.59
CA ILE A 82 -21.18 7.43 -26.51
C ILE A 82 -20.62 6.04 -26.84
N GLY A 83 -20.82 5.62 -28.08
CA GLY A 83 -20.28 4.37 -28.61
C GLY A 83 -21.16 3.14 -28.34
N PRO A 84 -20.63 1.93 -28.59
CA PRO A 84 -21.40 0.70 -28.43
C PRO A 84 -21.70 0.41 -26.96
N VAL A 85 -22.96 0.10 -26.64
CA VAL A 85 -23.42 -0.23 -25.26
C VAL A 85 -22.60 -1.35 -24.64
N TRP A 86 -22.29 -2.40 -25.42
CA TRP A 86 -21.47 -3.52 -24.94
C TRP A 86 -20.09 -3.08 -24.48
N PHE A 87 -19.48 -2.09 -25.15
CA PHE A 87 -18.15 -1.61 -24.81
C PHE A 87 -18.15 -0.82 -23.50
N ALA A 88 -19.12 0.08 -23.33
CA ALA A 88 -19.27 0.87 -22.10
C ALA A 88 -19.49 -0.04 -20.88
N VAL A 89 -20.37 -1.04 -21.02
CA VAL A 89 -20.72 -2.00 -19.98
C VAL A 89 -19.56 -2.93 -19.65
N THR A 90 -18.84 -3.45 -20.66
CA THR A 90 -17.66 -4.27 -20.40
C THR A 90 -16.57 -3.47 -19.71
N LEU A 91 -16.34 -2.22 -20.12
CA LEU A 91 -15.35 -1.34 -19.51
C LEU A 91 -15.69 -1.01 -18.04
N SER A 92 -16.94 -0.69 -17.75
CA SER A 92 -17.40 -0.43 -16.38
C SER A 92 -17.35 -1.70 -15.51
N THR A 93 -17.68 -2.86 -16.08
CA THR A 93 -17.57 -4.16 -15.40
C THR A 93 -16.13 -4.51 -15.05
N VAL A 94 -15.18 -4.32 -15.99
CA VAL A 94 -13.75 -4.54 -15.72
C VAL A 94 -13.26 -3.59 -14.62
N GLY A 95 -13.65 -2.31 -14.70
CA GLY A 95 -13.39 -1.33 -13.66
C GLY A 95 -13.88 -1.79 -12.28
N PHE A 96 -15.10 -2.29 -12.23
CA PHE A 96 -15.68 -2.79 -11.00
C PHE A 96 -14.89 -3.95 -10.37
N TYR A 97 -14.38 -4.88 -11.19
CA TYR A 97 -13.63 -6.05 -10.72
C TYR A 97 -12.33 -5.69 -9.99
N PHE A 98 -11.65 -4.63 -10.43
CA PHE A 98 -10.41 -4.18 -9.81
C PHE A 98 -10.63 -3.10 -8.76
N MET A 99 -11.72 -2.34 -8.85
CA MET A 99 -12.03 -1.27 -7.90
C MET A 99 -12.51 -1.82 -6.56
N VAL A 100 -13.58 -2.62 -6.54
CA VAL A 100 -14.22 -3.03 -5.27
C VAL A 100 -13.42 -4.13 -4.55
N PRO A 101 -13.12 -5.30 -5.17
CA PRO A 101 -12.23 -6.29 -4.57
C PRO A 101 -10.83 -5.75 -4.29
N GLY A 102 -10.29 -4.95 -5.20
CA GLY A 102 -8.93 -4.43 -5.04
C GLY A 102 -8.78 -3.48 -3.87
N GLN A 103 -9.81 -2.68 -3.54
CA GLN A 103 -9.83 -1.86 -2.33
C GLN A 103 -9.71 -2.71 -1.05
N SER A 104 -10.45 -3.82 -0.98
CA SER A 104 -10.33 -4.78 0.14
C SER A 104 -8.91 -5.36 0.25
N ILE A 105 -8.26 -5.62 -0.89
CA ILE A 105 -6.88 -6.12 -0.92
C ILE A 105 -5.87 -5.04 -0.53
N VAL A 106 -6.10 -3.77 -0.88
CA VAL A 106 -5.27 -2.63 -0.43
C VAL A 106 -5.34 -2.49 1.08
N LEU A 107 -6.55 -2.54 1.66
CA LEU A 107 -6.77 -2.55 3.11
C LEU A 107 -6.05 -3.72 3.79
N TYR A 108 -6.15 -4.91 3.21
CA TYR A 108 -5.43 -6.10 3.66
C TYR A 108 -3.91 -5.92 3.63
N SER A 109 -3.37 -5.37 2.53
CA SER A 109 -1.94 -5.14 2.38
C SER A 109 -1.42 -4.16 3.43
N ARG A 110 -2.23 -3.17 3.84
CA ARG A 110 -1.92 -2.29 4.96
C ARG A 110 -1.99 -3.03 6.30
N LEU A 111 -3.02 -3.84 6.51
CA LEU A 111 -3.18 -4.64 7.73
C LEU A 111 -1.97 -5.55 7.96
N HIS A 112 -1.42 -6.16 6.90
CA HIS A 112 -0.21 -6.98 6.95
C HIS A 112 1.03 -6.23 7.49
N LEU A 113 1.11 -4.91 7.32
CA LEU A 113 2.23 -4.11 7.84
C LEU A 113 2.11 -3.82 9.35
N VAL A 114 0.90 -3.87 9.90
CA VAL A 114 0.64 -3.54 11.32
C VAL A 114 0.48 -4.82 12.16
N VAL A 115 -0.14 -5.86 11.60
CA VAL A 115 -0.46 -7.09 12.31
C VAL A 115 0.65 -8.12 12.17
N GLN A 116 1.16 -8.62 13.30
CA GLN A 116 2.19 -9.67 13.32
C GLN A 116 1.62 -11.09 13.16
N SER A 117 0.33 -11.30 13.50
CA SER A 117 -0.32 -12.61 13.44
C SER A 117 -0.68 -13.04 12.02
N GLN A 118 0.07 -14.00 11.48
CA GLN A 118 -0.13 -14.54 10.14
C GLN A 118 -1.41 -15.38 9.99
N THR A 119 -1.97 -15.88 11.09
CA THR A 119 -3.22 -16.68 11.05
C THR A 119 -4.43 -15.79 10.86
N LEU A 120 -4.49 -14.64 11.56
CA LEU A 120 -5.56 -13.67 11.40
C LEU A 120 -5.54 -13.11 9.98
N LEU A 121 -4.35 -12.74 9.51
CA LEU A 121 -4.19 -12.19 8.18
C LEU A 121 -4.67 -13.16 7.09
N ARG A 122 -4.24 -14.43 7.12
CA ARG A 122 -4.71 -15.44 6.16
C ARG A 122 -6.23 -15.62 6.19
N ARG A 123 -6.86 -15.57 7.37
CA ARG A 123 -8.33 -15.64 7.48
C ARG A 123 -9.02 -14.46 6.80
N VAL A 124 -8.50 -13.24 7.00
CA VAL A 124 -9.01 -12.04 6.32
C VAL A 124 -8.83 -12.16 4.81
N LEU A 125 -7.70 -12.65 4.33
CA LEU A 125 -7.49 -12.86 2.88
C LEU A 125 -8.50 -13.85 2.30
N TYR A 126 -8.72 -14.99 2.97
CA TYR A 126 -9.71 -15.98 2.51
C TYR A 126 -11.12 -15.40 2.50
N LEU A 127 -11.49 -14.59 3.49
CA LEU A 127 -12.76 -13.87 3.51
C LEU A 127 -12.89 -12.96 2.26
N ILE A 128 -11.88 -12.13 1.97
CA ILE A 128 -11.88 -11.22 0.82
C ILE A 128 -12.05 -11.98 -0.50
N ILE A 129 -11.31 -13.08 -0.69
CA ILE A 129 -11.35 -13.87 -1.93
C ILE A 129 -12.71 -14.55 -2.09
N PHE A 130 -13.22 -15.16 -1.02
CA PHE A 130 -14.50 -15.85 -1.03
C PHE A 130 -15.66 -14.89 -1.34
N ASP A 131 -15.71 -13.75 -0.66
CA ASP A 131 -16.74 -12.73 -0.85
C ASP A 131 -16.68 -12.12 -2.25
N THR A 132 -15.47 -11.91 -2.77
CA THR A 132 -15.26 -11.45 -4.15
C THR A 132 -15.89 -12.43 -5.15
N ILE A 133 -15.59 -13.72 -5.05
CA ILE A 133 -16.10 -14.70 -6.02
C ILE A 133 -17.64 -14.80 -5.94
N ILE A 134 -18.18 -14.87 -4.72
CA ILE A 134 -19.61 -15.06 -4.49
C ILE A 134 -20.44 -13.86 -4.91
N LEU A 135 -19.93 -12.64 -4.74
CA LEU A 135 -20.68 -11.43 -5.08
C LEU A 135 -20.44 -10.98 -6.52
N LEU A 136 -19.24 -11.18 -7.05
CA LEU A 136 -18.89 -10.69 -8.40
C LEU A 136 -19.61 -11.47 -9.50
N ILE A 137 -19.69 -12.80 -9.38
CA ILE A 137 -20.28 -13.66 -10.42
C ILE A 137 -21.77 -13.35 -10.61
N PRO A 138 -22.63 -13.36 -9.57
CA PRO A 138 -24.05 -13.09 -9.74
C PRO A 138 -24.32 -11.66 -10.22
N THR A 139 -23.59 -10.67 -9.70
CA THR A 139 -23.74 -9.28 -10.13
C THR A 139 -23.43 -9.11 -11.61
N THR A 140 -22.37 -9.74 -12.09
CA THR A 140 -22.01 -9.69 -13.51
C THR A 140 -23.12 -10.29 -14.37
N ILE A 141 -23.59 -11.50 -14.02
CA ILE A 141 -24.66 -12.17 -14.76
C ILE A 141 -25.92 -11.31 -14.79
N LEU A 142 -26.31 -10.72 -13.65
CA LEU A 142 -27.49 -9.88 -13.56
C LEU A 142 -27.34 -8.55 -14.31
N THR A 143 -26.14 -7.96 -14.34
CA THR A 143 -25.85 -6.73 -15.09
C THR A 143 -26.09 -6.96 -16.58
N TYR A 144 -25.42 -7.96 -17.17
CA TYR A 144 -25.59 -8.30 -18.59
C TYR A 144 -27.02 -8.75 -18.91
N SER A 145 -27.63 -9.56 -18.03
CA SER A 145 -29.01 -10.01 -18.23
C SER A 145 -30.00 -8.85 -18.21
N THR A 146 -29.77 -7.83 -17.39
CA THR A 146 -30.61 -6.62 -17.35
C THR A 146 -30.54 -5.83 -18.65
N ILE A 147 -29.34 -5.74 -19.26
CA ILE A 147 -29.12 -4.97 -20.49
C ILE A 147 -29.68 -5.69 -21.73
N TYR A 148 -29.47 -7.00 -21.86
CA TYR A 148 -29.83 -7.74 -23.09
C TYR A 148 -31.20 -8.42 -23.04
N ILE A 149 -31.64 -8.89 -21.87
CA ILE A 149 -32.90 -9.62 -21.70
C ILE A 149 -33.99 -8.69 -21.15
N GLY A 150 -33.64 -7.85 -20.15
CA GLY A 150 -34.50 -6.77 -19.68
C GLY A 150 -35.85 -7.20 -19.09
N THR A 151 -36.00 -8.45 -18.64
CA THR A 151 -37.27 -8.88 -18.02
C THR A 151 -37.41 -8.34 -16.60
N ILE A 152 -38.64 -7.99 -16.21
CA ILE A 152 -38.97 -7.46 -14.88
C ILE A 152 -38.36 -8.28 -13.71
N PRO A 153 -38.43 -9.63 -13.68
CA PRO A 153 -37.80 -10.40 -12.62
C PRO A 153 -36.27 -10.24 -12.56
N ILE A 154 -35.60 -10.08 -13.70
CA ILE A 154 -34.14 -9.89 -13.77
C ILE A 154 -33.75 -8.50 -13.25
N ILE A 155 -34.48 -7.46 -13.65
CA ILE A 155 -34.26 -6.09 -13.18
C ILE A 155 -34.42 -6.02 -11.65
N LYS A 156 -35.47 -6.65 -11.12
CA LYS A 156 -35.69 -6.74 -9.67
C LYS A 156 -34.55 -7.50 -8.99
N GLY A 157 -34.08 -8.58 -9.59
CA GLY A 157 -32.93 -9.34 -9.12
C GLY A 157 -31.65 -8.50 -9.06
N TYR A 158 -31.36 -7.72 -10.10
CA TYR A 158 -30.23 -6.80 -10.15
C TYR A 158 -30.28 -5.77 -9.03
N ASN A 159 -31.41 -5.08 -8.86
CA ASN A 159 -31.57 -4.06 -7.81
C ASN A 159 -31.36 -4.61 -6.39
N VAL A 160 -31.80 -5.85 -6.13
CA VAL A 160 -31.57 -6.50 -4.83
C VAL A 160 -30.11 -6.92 -4.67
N MET A 161 -29.53 -7.52 -5.72
CA MET A 161 -28.14 -7.99 -5.70
C MET A 161 -27.16 -6.83 -5.50
N GLU A 162 -27.35 -5.72 -6.20
CA GLU A 162 -26.48 -4.55 -6.09
C GLU A 162 -26.47 -3.98 -4.67
N ARG A 163 -27.64 -3.75 -4.07
CA ARG A 163 -27.78 -3.25 -2.70
C ARG A 163 -27.13 -4.19 -1.68
N MET A 164 -27.40 -5.49 -1.84
CA MET A 164 -26.83 -6.53 -0.98
C MET A 164 -25.31 -6.57 -1.11
N GLN A 165 -24.78 -6.50 -2.34
CA GLN A 165 -23.35 -6.50 -2.59
C GLN A 165 -22.67 -5.29 -1.94
N LEU A 166 -23.23 -4.09 -2.10
CA LEU A 166 -22.66 -2.87 -1.53
C LEU A 166 -22.67 -2.91 0.00
N ALA A 167 -23.76 -3.38 0.60
CA ALA A 167 -23.84 -3.59 2.03
C ALA A 167 -22.81 -4.60 2.53
N TRP A 168 -22.59 -5.69 1.78
CA TRP A 168 -21.62 -6.71 2.14
C TRP A 168 -20.18 -6.22 2.07
N PHE A 169 -19.78 -5.60 0.96
CA PHE A 169 -18.43 -5.02 0.84
C PHE A 169 -18.21 -3.89 1.85
N CYS A 170 -19.22 -3.06 2.13
CA CYS A 170 -19.15 -2.07 3.21
C CYS A 170 -18.91 -2.73 4.57
N ALA A 171 -19.64 -3.80 4.90
CA ALA A 171 -19.45 -4.53 6.16
C ALA A 171 -18.04 -5.16 6.25
N GLN A 172 -17.55 -5.70 5.14
CA GLN A 172 -16.19 -6.25 5.02
C GLN A 172 -15.11 -5.17 5.22
N GLU A 173 -15.23 -4.01 4.56
CA GLU A 173 -14.28 -2.90 4.70
C GLU A 173 -14.26 -2.35 6.15
N ILE A 174 -15.43 -2.23 6.78
CA ILE A 174 -15.56 -1.85 8.20
C ILE A 174 -14.92 -2.91 9.11
N PHE A 175 -15.16 -4.19 8.85
CA PHE A 175 -14.58 -5.28 9.65
C PHE A 175 -13.05 -5.27 9.60
N ILE A 176 -12.46 -5.13 8.41
CA ILE A 176 -11.00 -5.03 8.24
C ILE A 176 -10.45 -3.77 8.95
N SER A 177 -11.16 -2.65 8.84
CA SER A 177 -10.79 -1.38 9.46
C SER A 177 -10.84 -1.43 11.00
N ILE A 178 -11.83 -2.10 11.59
CA ILE A 178 -11.91 -2.31 13.06
C ILE A 178 -10.71 -3.11 13.56
N ILE A 179 -10.34 -4.20 12.86
CA ILE A 179 -9.17 -5.00 13.22
C ILE A 179 -7.92 -4.11 13.16
N TYR A 180 -7.75 -3.34 12.09
CA TYR A 180 -6.63 -2.41 11.94
C TYR A 180 -6.54 -1.39 13.09
N ILE A 181 -7.65 -0.73 13.44
CA ILE A 181 -7.69 0.25 14.55
C ILE A 181 -7.35 -0.43 15.87
N SER A 182 -7.90 -1.61 16.15
CA SER A 182 -7.67 -2.34 17.39
C SER A 182 -6.19 -2.70 17.60
N GLU A 183 -5.52 -3.17 16.55
CA GLU A 183 -4.10 -3.53 16.58
C GLU A 183 -3.21 -2.27 16.65
N THR A 184 -3.59 -1.19 15.95
CA THR A 184 -2.89 0.10 16.04
C THR A 184 -2.98 0.68 17.46
N LEU A 185 -4.16 0.65 18.09
CA LEU A 185 -4.35 1.08 19.48
C LEU A 185 -3.60 0.20 20.47
N LYS A 186 -3.51 -1.11 20.23
CA LYS A 186 -2.73 -2.03 21.05
C LYS A 186 -1.24 -1.70 20.99
N ILE A 187 -0.70 -1.42 19.81
CA ILE A 187 0.70 -0.97 19.64
C ILE A 187 0.94 0.36 20.36
N LEU A 188 -0.03 1.27 20.33
CA LEU A 188 0.02 2.57 21.01
C LEU A 188 0.03 2.41 22.54
N ARG A 189 -0.86 1.57 23.09
CA ARG A 189 -0.96 1.32 24.54
C ARG A 189 0.26 0.60 25.12
N LEU A 190 0.90 -0.27 24.35
CA LEU A 190 2.06 -1.05 24.81
C LEU A 190 3.37 -0.25 24.84
N ARG A 191 3.43 0.96 24.25
CA ARG A 191 4.64 1.79 24.24
C ARG A 191 4.33 3.28 24.53
N PRO A 192 3.86 3.61 25.75
CA PRO A 192 3.45 4.97 26.11
C PRO A 192 4.60 5.99 26.22
N GLU A 193 5.86 5.56 26.32
CA GLU A 193 6.94 6.41 26.88
C GLU A 193 7.99 6.98 25.92
N LYS A 194 7.94 6.73 24.59
CA LYS A 194 9.12 7.04 23.75
C LYS A 194 9.03 8.12 22.66
N ASP A 195 7.87 8.70 22.30
CA ASP A 195 7.88 9.89 21.42
C ASP A 195 6.50 10.56 21.24
N PRO A 196 6.30 11.85 21.60
CA PRO A 196 5.04 12.56 21.33
C PRO A 196 4.74 12.73 19.84
N GLU A 197 5.76 12.91 18.99
CA GLU A 197 5.59 13.05 17.53
C GLU A 197 5.09 11.75 16.87
N ARG A 198 5.53 10.60 17.40
CA ARG A 198 5.05 9.29 16.97
C ARG A 198 3.58 9.07 17.33
N HIS A 199 3.16 9.49 18.51
CA HIS A 199 1.75 9.41 18.92
C HIS A 199 0.88 10.27 18.02
N LYS A 200 1.30 11.50 17.73
CA LYS A 200 0.59 12.39 16.80
C LYS A 200 0.40 11.73 15.44
N THR A 201 1.46 11.18 14.86
CA THR A 201 1.37 10.47 13.58
C THR A 201 0.44 9.26 13.67
N MET A 202 0.51 8.45 14.73
CA MET A 202 -0.39 7.31 14.92
C MET A 202 -1.86 7.72 15.03
N TYR A 203 -2.17 8.83 15.70
CA TYR A 203 -3.52 9.40 15.75
C TYR A 203 -4.00 9.87 14.38
N GLU A 204 -3.13 10.46 13.57
CA GLU A 204 -3.46 10.81 12.18
C GLU A 204 -3.78 9.56 11.34
N LEU A 205 -3.05 8.45 11.52
CA LEU A 205 -3.36 7.18 10.85
C LEU A 205 -4.75 6.64 11.24
N ILE A 206 -5.12 6.73 12.53
CA ILE A 206 -6.44 6.32 13.02
C ILE A 206 -7.52 7.25 12.45
N ALA A 207 -7.29 8.56 12.43
CA ALA A 207 -8.23 9.54 11.90
C ALA A 207 -8.53 9.28 10.41
N ILE A 208 -7.52 8.98 9.59
CA ILE A 208 -7.74 8.65 8.17
C ILE A 208 -8.56 7.36 8.03
N ASN A 209 -8.32 6.33 8.84
CA ASN A 209 -9.12 5.10 8.79
C ASN A 209 -10.59 5.36 9.18
N PHE A 210 -10.84 6.25 10.13
CA PHE A 210 -12.21 6.67 10.47
C PHE A 210 -12.90 7.39 9.31
N VAL A 211 -12.18 8.24 8.56
CA VAL A 211 -12.70 8.88 7.35
C VAL A 211 -13.07 7.84 6.29
N ILE A 212 -12.28 6.78 6.13
CA ILE A 212 -12.59 5.69 5.18
C ILE A 212 -13.89 4.99 5.56
N ILE A 213 -14.08 4.65 6.84
CA ILE A 213 -15.34 4.07 7.33
C ILE A 213 -16.52 5.02 7.08
N LEU A 214 -16.34 6.32 7.30
CA LEU A 214 -17.39 7.31 7.04
C LEU A 214 -17.77 7.35 5.55
N LEU A 215 -16.78 7.28 4.66
CA LEU A 215 -16.99 7.22 3.21
C LEU A 215 -17.75 5.95 2.79
N ASP A 216 -17.50 4.81 3.44
CA ASP A 216 -18.25 3.56 3.21
C ASP A 216 -19.72 3.73 3.56
N VAL A 217 -19.99 4.24 4.75
CA VAL A 217 -21.35 4.49 5.24
C VAL A 217 -22.06 5.50 4.35
N ALA A 218 -21.37 6.53 3.87
CA ALA A 218 -21.95 7.51 2.95
C ALA A 218 -22.40 6.88 1.62
N LEU A 219 -21.57 6.01 1.03
CA LEU A 219 -21.95 5.26 -0.19
C LEU A 219 -23.11 4.30 0.08
N LEU A 220 -23.12 3.63 1.23
CA LEU A 220 -24.19 2.74 1.64
C LEU A 220 -25.51 3.50 1.77
N VAL A 221 -25.52 4.63 2.48
CA VAL A 221 -26.72 5.45 2.66
C VAL A 221 -27.23 5.94 1.30
N LEU A 222 -26.36 6.41 0.41
CA LEU A 222 -26.76 6.90 -0.90
C LEU A 222 -27.44 5.82 -1.75
N GLU A 223 -26.93 4.58 -1.69
CA GLU A 223 -27.53 3.42 -2.33
C GLU A 223 -28.96 3.16 -1.84
N TYR A 224 -29.17 3.17 -0.52
CA TYR A 224 -30.49 2.92 0.07
C TYR A 224 -31.49 4.06 -0.13
N VAL A 225 -31.01 5.29 -0.38
CA VAL A 225 -31.85 6.42 -0.83
C VAL A 225 -32.36 6.21 -2.26
N GLY A 226 -31.73 5.33 -3.05
CA GLY A 226 -32.19 4.94 -4.38
C GLY A 226 -31.74 5.86 -5.51
N LEU A 227 -30.74 6.70 -5.28
CA LEU A 227 -30.17 7.59 -6.30
C LEU A 227 -29.09 6.87 -7.11
N TYR A 228 -29.50 5.87 -7.90
CA TYR A 228 -28.59 4.99 -8.65
C TYR A 228 -27.55 5.75 -9.50
N THR A 229 -28.00 6.67 -10.35
CA THR A 229 -27.11 7.37 -11.29
C THR A 229 -26.07 8.25 -10.57
N LEU A 230 -26.44 8.83 -9.43
CA LEU A 230 -25.53 9.60 -8.59
C LEU A 230 -24.59 8.67 -7.82
N GLN A 231 -25.10 7.53 -7.35
CA GLN A 231 -24.34 6.52 -6.62
C GLN A 231 -23.21 5.95 -7.47
N THR A 232 -23.42 5.65 -8.76
CA THR A 232 -22.39 5.00 -9.58
C THR A 232 -21.20 5.92 -9.85
N THR A 233 -21.45 7.22 -10.06
CA THR A 233 -20.40 8.24 -10.27
C THR A 233 -19.74 8.66 -8.97
N LEU A 234 -20.52 8.86 -7.89
CA LEU A 234 -19.96 9.15 -6.57
C LEU A 234 -19.10 7.98 -6.06
N LYS A 235 -19.49 6.73 -6.34
CA LYS A 235 -18.70 5.54 -6.02
C LYS A 235 -17.30 5.66 -6.60
N ALA A 236 -17.14 5.94 -7.90
CA ALA A 236 -15.81 6.11 -8.50
C ALA A 236 -14.99 7.21 -7.81
N ALA A 237 -15.61 8.36 -7.51
CA ALA A 237 -14.95 9.46 -6.81
C ALA A 237 -14.52 9.07 -5.39
N VAL A 238 -15.40 8.44 -4.61
CA VAL A 238 -15.11 7.99 -3.25
C VAL A 238 -14.00 6.93 -3.25
N TYR A 239 -14.04 5.94 -4.15
CA TYR A 239 -12.97 4.95 -4.26
C TYR A 239 -11.62 5.57 -4.64
N SER A 240 -11.60 6.58 -5.53
CA SER A 240 -10.36 7.34 -5.82
C SER A 240 -9.79 8.04 -4.58
N VAL A 241 -10.68 8.65 -3.77
CA VAL A 241 -10.28 9.32 -2.51
C VAL A 241 -9.78 8.30 -1.50
N LYS A 242 -10.46 7.16 -1.36
CA LYS A 242 -10.02 6.07 -0.48
C LYS A 242 -8.60 5.61 -0.84
N LEU A 243 -8.30 5.35 -2.11
CA LEU A 243 -6.96 4.95 -2.54
C LEU A 243 -5.91 6.02 -2.22
N LYS A 244 -6.24 7.31 -2.40
CA LYS A 244 -5.35 8.42 -2.05
C LYS A 244 -5.11 8.52 -0.54
N LEU A 245 -6.14 8.30 0.27
CA LEU A 245 -6.03 8.23 1.73
C LEU A 245 -5.15 7.04 2.16
N GLU A 246 -5.35 5.86 1.56
CA GLU A 246 -4.53 4.67 1.79
C GLU A 246 -3.05 4.91 1.50
N PHE A 247 -2.77 5.61 0.41
CA PHE A 247 -1.42 5.98 0.03
C PHE A 247 -0.76 6.95 1.02
N GLY A 248 -1.53 7.96 1.48
CA GLY A 248 -1.08 8.88 2.52
C GLY A 248 -0.77 8.17 3.84
N VAL A 249 -1.62 7.22 4.24
CA VAL A 249 -1.41 6.38 5.43
C VAL A 249 -0.13 5.57 5.31
N LEU A 250 0.12 4.92 4.16
CA LEU A 250 1.33 4.13 3.98
C LEU A 250 2.59 5.00 4.08
N ARG A 251 2.62 6.16 3.42
CA ARG A 251 3.79 7.05 3.48
C ARG A 251 4.12 7.42 4.93
N LYS A 252 3.10 7.75 5.72
CA LYS A 252 3.28 8.03 7.15
C LYS A 252 3.74 6.80 7.93
N LEU A 253 3.18 5.61 7.65
CA LEU A 253 3.57 4.36 8.32
C LEU A 253 5.04 3.99 8.04
N VAL A 254 5.50 4.13 6.79
CA VAL A 254 6.90 3.86 6.42
C VAL A 254 7.84 4.86 7.10
N SER A 255 7.47 6.14 7.15
CA SER A 255 8.24 7.15 7.90
C SER A 255 8.40 6.76 9.36
N LEU A 256 7.34 6.29 10.01
CA LEU A 256 7.37 5.84 11.41
C LEU A 256 8.27 4.63 11.64
N VAL A 257 8.36 3.72 10.67
CA VAL A 257 9.22 2.52 10.77
C VAL A 257 10.69 2.88 10.53
N ASN A 258 11.00 3.76 9.58
CA ASN A 258 12.37 4.18 9.31
C ASN A 258 12.98 4.98 10.47
N THR A 259 12.21 5.83 11.16
CA THR A 259 12.68 6.51 12.37
C THR A 259 13.14 5.52 13.46
N ARG A 260 12.50 4.33 13.56
CA ARG A 260 12.94 3.28 14.50
C ARG A 260 14.37 2.78 14.23
N HIS A 261 14.84 2.78 12.98
CA HIS A 261 16.20 2.34 12.65
C HIS A 261 17.25 3.42 12.95
N SER A 262 16.87 4.69 12.85
CA SER A 262 17.73 5.81 13.20
C SER A 262 17.90 5.95 14.71
N ASP A 263 16.84 5.79 15.50
CA ASP A 263 16.90 5.93 16.96
C ASP A 263 17.48 4.70 17.68
N SER A 264 17.53 3.53 17.03
CA SER A 264 18.26 2.37 17.54
C SER A 264 19.78 2.45 17.34
N SER A 265 20.28 3.54 16.74
CA SER A 265 21.72 3.78 16.56
C SER A 265 22.34 4.70 17.63
N SER A 266 21.58 5.11 18.65
CA SER A 266 22.05 6.10 19.64
C SER A 266 21.95 5.69 21.12
N SER A 267 21.71 4.42 21.46
CA SER A 267 21.81 3.99 22.86
C SER A 267 21.95 2.47 23.03
N ASP A 268 23.05 1.91 22.53
CA ASP A 268 23.74 0.75 23.11
C ASP A 268 25.05 0.55 22.33
N GLN A 269 26.07 1.34 22.72
CA GLN A 269 27.46 1.06 22.39
C GLN A 269 28.02 0.13 23.48
N GLU A 270 27.58 -1.13 23.47
CA GLU A 270 28.39 -2.23 23.99
C GLU A 270 29.14 -2.86 22.80
N ASP A 271 30.46 -2.96 22.98
CA ASP A 271 31.51 -3.41 22.06
C ASP A 271 31.75 -2.61 20.76
N PHE A 272 32.72 -1.70 20.87
CA PHE A 272 33.42 -1.07 19.76
C PHE A 272 34.15 -2.12 18.89
N PRO A 273 34.09 -2.05 17.56
CA PRO A 273 35.13 -2.61 16.71
C PRO A 273 36.37 -1.70 16.76
N THR A 274 37.48 -2.28 17.21
CA THR A 274 38.82 -1.71 17.36
C THR A 274 39.42 -1.24 16.03
N PHE A 275 38.97 -0.10 15.48
CA PHE A 275 39.67 0.51 14.34
C PHE A 275 39.66 2.05 14.29
N VAL A 276 39.07 2.74 15.27
CA VAL A 276 39.11 4.22 15.31
C VAL A 276 39.46 4.69 16.71
N ASP A 277 40.60 5.36 16.82
CA ASP A 277 41.12 5.95 18.05
C ASP A 277 40.55 7.37 18.22
N PRO A 278 39.66 7.61 19.21
CA PRO A 278 38.98 8.90 19.38
C PRO A 278 39.89 10.02 19.89
N ASP A 279 41.07 9.71 20.43
CA ASP A 279 42.02 10.70 20.96
C ASP A 279 42.70 11.54 19.85
N GLN A 280 42.56 11.16 18.58
CA GLN A 280 43.06 11.96 17.44
C GLN A 280 42.07 13.00 16.91
N ILE A 281 40.79 12.99 17.31
CA ILE A 281 39.76 13.83 16.67
C ILE A 281 39.45 15.12 17.45
N THR A 282 39.81 15.24 18.72
CA THR A 282 39.48 16.42 19.54
C THR A 282 40.68 17.17 20.12
N GLY A 283 41.89 16.94 19.57
CA GLY A 283 43.05 17.78 19.85
C GLY A 283 42.80 19.23 19.45
N ASP A 284 42.55 20.08 20.44
CA ASP A 284 42.44 21.54 20.31
C ASP A 284 43.71 22.11 19.66
N VAL A 285 43.58 22.58 18.43
CA VAL A 285 44.69 23.09 17.59
C VAL A 285 45.11 24.50 18.00
N THR A 286 44.55 25.06 19.07
CA THR A 286 44.73 26.48 19.43
C THR A 286 45.65 26.72 20.64
N HIS A 287 46.11 25.67 21.33
CA HIS A 287 46.97 25.82 22.51
C HIS A 287 48.27 25.01 22.38
N ALA A 288 49.41 25.69 22.52
CA ALA A 288 50.71 25.05 22.66
C ALA A 288 50.75 24.24 23.97
N ALA A 289 51.09 22.95 23.87
CA ALA A 289 51.17 22.05 25.01
C ALA A 289 52.19 22.56 26.07
N PRO A 290 51.83 22.55 27.37
CA PRO A 290 52.82 22.79 28.40
C PRO A 290 53.78 21.60 28.51
N ALA A 291 55.07 21.93 28.58
CA ALA A 291 56.15 20.98 28.80
C ALA A 291 56.19 20.46 30.25
N ASN A 292 56.61 19.20 30.38
CA ASN A 292 56.91 18.43 31.60
C ASN A 292 55.68 17.97 32.42
N SER A 293 55.52 16.68 32.77
CA SER A 293 56.49 15.91 33.55
C SER A 293 56.12 14.41 33.57
N ARG A 294 57.10 13.52 33.29
CA ARG A 294 57.41 12.22 33.95
C ARG A 294 56.22 11.32 34.38
N ARG A 295 56.15 10.01 34.08
CA ARG A 295 57.22 8.97 34.13
C ARG A 295 56.61 7.58 33.84
N GLN A 296 57.39 6.71 33.17
CA GLN A 296 57.60 5.25 33.41
C GLN A 296 56.37 4.32 33.48
N SER A 297 56.24 3.19 32.78
CA SER A 297 57.10 2.03 32.49
C SER A 297 56.11 0.99 31.89
N ARG A 298 56.33 0.14 30.89
CA ARG A 298 57.31 -0.95 30.81
C ARG A 298 56.96 -1.74 29.53
N TYR A 299 57.93 -1.99 28.67
CA TYR A 299 57.81 -2.99 27.59
C TYR A 299 57.87 -4.42 28.16
N PRO A 300 57.31 -5.40 27.44
CA PRO A 300 58.09 -6.60 27.11
C PRO A 300 58.07 -6.93 25.60
N TRP A 301 59.28 -7.01 25.03
CA TRP A 301 59.80 -7.95 24.01
C TRP A 301 58.81 -8.98 23.43
N THR A 302 58.75 -9.26 22.12
CA THR A 302 59.85 -9.67 21.21
C THR A 302 59.50 -9.42 19.73
N ALA A 303 60.57 -9.14 18.97
CA ALA A 303 60.62 -8.85 17.54
C ALA A 303 60.27 -10.04 16.62
N ILE A 304 59.58 -9.75 15.52
CA ILE A 304 59.64 -10.54 14.27
C ILE A 304 60.29 -9.62 13.24
N SER A 305 61.58 -9.86 12.99
CA SER A 305 62.42 -9.15 12.03
C SER A 305 62.14 -9.67 10.62
N MET A 306 61.64 -8.82 9.73
CA MET A 306 61.53 -9.09 8.30
C MET A 306 62.90 -8.85 7.64
N ASP A 307 63.77 -9.85 7.64
CA ASP A 307 65.04 -9.82 6.90
C ASP A 307 65.36 -11.13 6.16
N SER A 308 64.40 -12.05 6.05
CA SER A 308 64.63 -13.38 5.48
C SER A 308 64.09 -13.61 4.07
N LEU A 309 63.61 -12.58 3.36
CA LEU A 309 63.00 -12.76 2.03
C LEU A 309 63.77 -12.12 0.86
N VAL A 310 65.05 -11.74 1.04
CA VAL A 310 65.87 -11.15 -0.04
C VAL A 310 67.16 -11.94 -0.33
N LEU A 311 67.35 -13.11 0.30
CA LEU A 311 68.55 -13.93 0.12
C LEU A 311 68.35 -15.24 -0.65
N SER A 312 67.14 -15.56 -1.12
CA SER A 312 66.87 -16.82 -1.83
C SER A 312 67.07 -16.77 -3.36
N GLU A 313 67.34 -15.61 -3.95
CA GLU A 313 67.43 -15.47 -5.41
C GLU A 313 68.83 -15.21 -5.97
N ARG A 314 69.85 -15.05 -5.11
CA ARG A 314 71.25 -14.79 -5.53
C ARG A 314 72.21 -15.97 -5.40
N ARG A 315 71.68 -17.17 -5.12
CA ARG A 315 72.45 -18.43 -5.09
C ARG A 315 71.96 -19.44 -6.13
N SER A 316 71.69 -18.96 -7.33
CA SER A 316 72.12 -19.74 -8.49
C SER A 316 73.65 -19.73 -8.52
N GLN A 317 74.26 -20.75 -9.14
CA GLN A 317 75.63 -20.68 -9.68
C GLN A 317 76.79 -20.90 -8.68
N HIS A 318 76.89 -22.12 -8.15
CA HIS A 318 78.17 -22.85 -8.05
C HIS A 318 77.82 -24.34 -8.09
N VAL A 319 77.74 -24.95 -9.27
CA VAL A 319 78.84 -25.67 -9.95
C VAL A 319 79.16 -27.02 -9.25
N THR A 320 78.55 -28.08 -9.81
CA THR A 320 79.04 -29.47 -10.02
C THR A 320 79.86 -30.18 -8.93
N SER A 321 79.39 -31.35 -8.47
CA SER A 321 79.96 -32.67 -8.85
C SER A 321 79.40 -33.87 -8.04
N SER A 322 79.09 -34.93 -8.80
CA SER A 322 79.26 -36.37 -8.53
C SER A 322 78.64 -37.10 -7.31
N GLU A 323 77.81 -38.10 -7.69
CA GLU A 323 77.84 -39.53 -7.28
C GLU A 323 77.13 -40.07 -6.01
N ILE A 324 75.94 -40.67 -6.27
CA ILE A 324 75.38 -42.03 -5.99
C ILE A 324 75.89 -42.94 -4.81
N PRO A 325 75.19 -44.05 -4.43
CA PRO A 325 74.21 -44.15 -3.34
C PRO A 325 74.53 -45.30 -2.31
N ARG A 326 73.64 -45.55 -1.34
CA ARG A 326 72.91 -46.83 -1.13
C ARG A 326 72.38 -46.97 0.31
N SER A 327 71.20 -47.57 0.37
CA SER A 327 70.59 -48.22 1.53
C SER A 327 71.31 -49.52 1.90
N PRO A 328 71.03 -50.03 3.11
CA PRO A 328 70.37 -51.33 3.21
C PRO A 328 68.90 -51.22 3.64
#